data_AF-A0A1I5JAQ3-F1
#
_entry.id   AF-A0A1I5JAQ3-F1
#
_cell.length_a   1.000
_cell.length_b   1.000
_cell.length_c   1.000
_cell.angle_alpha   90.00
_cell.angle_beta   90.00
_cell.angle_gamma   90.00
#
_symmetry.space_group_name_H-M   'P 1'
#
loop_
_entity.id
_entity.type
_entity.pdbx_description
1 polymer ?
#
loop_
_entity_poly.entity_id
_entity_poly.type
_entity_poly.pdbx_seq_one_letter_code
_entity_poly.pdbx_strand_id
1 'polypeptide(L)'
;MSTWNNALRALACIACALLLAACGARGGPEAELVGVYAVKQGGALKELIKIERKDGRYVLRDKVRTPEWSEPKLQLAPATRDDWRRITTDTAQTAFVGMKSEQLALFKVPPGWEKNGFRTSTGYFLFYSHGPVEAYKL
;
A
#
# COMPACT_ATOMS: atom_id res chain seq x y z
N MET A 1 -13.53 22.77 53.46
CA MET A 1 -14.03 21.86 52.39
C MET A 1 -14.16 22.66 51.10
N SER A 2 -13.15 22.73 50.22
CA SER A 2 -13.31 23.39 48.90
C SER A 2 -12.13 23.15 47.92
N THR A 3 -11.62 21.93 47.80
CA THR A 3 -10.53 21.65 46.83
C THR A 3 -10.82 20.46 45.89
N TRP A 4 -11.84 19.65 46.19
CA TRP A 4 -12.14 18.43 45.44
C TRP A 4 -12.96 18.67 44.15
N ASN A 5 -13.80 19.71 44.09
CA ASN A 5 -14.68 19.95 42.95
C ASN A 5 -13.98 20.52 41.70
N ASN A 6 -12.82 21.16 41.85
CA ASN A 6 -12.10 21.77 40.72
C ASN A 6 -11.22 20.74 39.98
N ALA A 7 -10.68 19.75 40.69
CA ALA A 7 -9.85 18.69 40.11
C ALA A 7 -10.67 17.74 39.21
N LEU A 8 -11.90 17.41 39.62
CA LEU A 8 -12.82 16.57 38.83
C LEU A 8 -13.28 17.24 37.51
N ARG A 9 -13.42 18.57 37.50
CA ARG A 9 -13.78 19.32 36.28
C ARG A 9 -12.63 19.42 35.27
N ALA A 10 -11.38 19.50 35.75
CA ALA A 10 -10.21 19.56 34.89
C ALA A 10 -9.92 18.23 34.17
N LEU A 11 -10.20 17.09 34.82
CA LEU A 11 -10.02 15.74 34.24
C LEU A 11 -10.99 15.45 33.09
N ALA A 12 -12.22 15.97 33.15
CA ALA A 12 -13.22 15.75 32.09
C ALA A 12 -12.87 16.45 30.77
N CYS A 13 -12.24 17.64 30.82
CA CYS A 13 -11.89 18.39 29.60
C CYS A 13 -10.68 17.79 28.85
N ILE A 14 -9.77 17.12 29.54
CA ILE A 14 -8.58 16.49 28.92
C ILE A 14 -8.97 15.19 28.19
N ALA A 15 -9.97 14.46 28.69
CA ALA A 15 -10.46 13.24 28.05
C ALA A 15 -11.11 13.50 26.68
N CYS A 16 -11.79 14.64 26.49
CA CYS A 16 -12.41 15.00 25.21
C CYS A 16 -11.38 15.45 24.15
N ALA A 17 -10.26 16.06 24.54
CA ALA A 17 -9.23 16.50 23.60
C ALA A 17 -8.42 15.34 23.00
N LEU A 18 -8.27 14.22 23.73
CA LEU A 18 -7.56 13.03 23.25
C LEU A 18 -8.38 12.18 22.27
N LEU A 19 -9.72 12.28 22.30
CA LEU A 19 -10.61 11.55 21.39
C LEU A 19 -10.64 12.15 19.97
N LEU A 20 -10.30 13.44 19.81
CA LEU A 20 -10.29 14.11 18.50
C LEU A 20 -9.02 13.83 17.67
N ALA A 21 -7.95 13.35 18.29
CA ALA A 21 -6.72 12.97 17.58
C ALA A 21 -6.80 11.61 16.84
N ALA A 22 -7.91 10.87 17.02
CA ALA A 22 -8.16 9.58 16.38
C ALA A 22 -9.05 9.66 15.13
N CYS A 23 -9.67 10.80 14.84
CA CYS A 23 -10.57 10.99 13.68
C CYS A 23 -9.89 11.64 12.46
N GLY A 24 -8.56 11.66 12.40
CA GLY A 24 -7.85 11.88 11.14
C GLY A 24 -7.76 10.55 10.42
N ALA A 25 -8.23 10.47 9.17
CA ALA A 25 -8.13 9.30 8.30
C ALA A 25 -6.66 8.91 8.00
N ARG A 26 -5.94 8.44 9.03
CA ARG A 26 -4.67 7.73 8.90
C ARG A 26 -4.99 6.53 8.03
N GLY A 27 -4.54 6.57 6.78
CA GLY A 27 -4.74 5.47 5.86
C GLY A 27 -4.17 4.19 6.48
N GLY A 28 -4.74 3.04 6.11
CA GLY A 28 -4.20 1.75 6.50
C GLY A 28 -2.75 1.58 6.04
N PRO A 29 -2.12 0.44 6.33
CA PRO A 29 -0.76 0.13 5.87
C PRO A 29 -0.54 0.44 4.38
N GLU A 30 -1.57 0.28 3.55
CA GLU A 30 -1.57 0.52 2.11
C GLU A 30 -1.31 1.99 1.72
N ALA A 31 -1.45 2.94 2.65
CA ALA A 31 -1.02 4.31 2.40
C ALA A 31 0.47 4.40 2.05
N GLU A 32 1.30 3.46 2.53
CA GLU A 32 2.72 3.38 2.18
C GLU A 32 2.94 2.96 0.72
N LEU A 33 1.94 2.40 0.05
CA LEU A 33 2.00 1.99 -1.35
C LEU A 33 1.61 3.11 -2.32
N VAL A 34 1.25 4.30 -1.83
CA VAL A 34 1.05 5.48 -2.69
C VAL A 34 2.41 5.93 -3.22
N GLY A 35 2.52 6.12 -4.54
CA GLY A 35 3.76 6.52 -5.21
C GLY A 35 3.82 6.13 -6.68
N VAL A 36 4.91 6.51 -7.33
CA VAL A 36 5.27 6.08 -8.69
C VAL A 36 6.18 4.88 -8.59
N TYR A 37 5.96 3.88 -9.45
CA TYR A 37 6.75 2.67 -9.51
C TYR A 37 7.30 2.47 -10.92
N ALA A 38 8.59 2.19 -10.98
CA ALA A 38 9.30 1.82 -12.17
C ALA A 38 9.64 0.32 -12.19
N VAL A 39 9.85 -0.20 -13.39
CA VAL A 39 10.44 -1.53 -13.61
C VAL A 39 11.70 -1.39 -14.45
N LYS A 40 12.64 -2.32 -14.29
CA LYS A 40 13.86 -2.34 -15.08
C LYS A 40 13.58 -2.94 -16.46
N GLN A 41 13.79 -2.17 -17.52
CA GLN A 41 13.63 -2.60 -18.91
C GLN A 41 14.85 -2.18 -19.73
N GLY A 42 15.54 -3.16 -20.34
CA GLY A 42 16.75 -2.87 -21.13
C GLY A 42 17.86 -2.20 -20.32
N GLY A 43 17.98 -2.52 -19.03
CA GLY A 43 18.98 -1.93 -18.13
C GLY A 43 18.57 -0.60 -17.48
N ALA A 44 17.57 0.10 -18.01
CA ALA A 44 17.08 1.36 -17.47
C ALA A 44 15.81 1.18 -16.63
N LEU A 45 15.62 2.04 -15.62
CA LEU A 45 14.34 2.14 -14.92
C LEU A 45 13.34 2.92 -15.78
N LYS A 46 12.13 2.36 -15.93
CA LYS A 46 11.02 3.01 -16.62
C LYS A 46 9.80 3.00 -15.74
N GLU A 47 9.20 4.17 -15.53
CA GLU A 47 7.92 4.32 -14.85
C GLU A 47 6.86 3.43 -15.51
N LEU A 48 6.10 2.70 -14.71
CA LEU A 48 5.08 1.77 -15.21
C LEU A 48 3.72 2.02 -14.58
N ILE A 49 3.66 2.16 -13.26
CA ILE A 49 2.40 2.45 -12.55
C ILE A 49 2.55 3.61 -11.59
N LYS A 50 1.43 4.24 -11.28
CA LYS A 50 1.29 5.22 -10.21
C LYS A 50 0.07 4.87 -9.38
N ILE A 51 0.24 4.88 -8.08
CA ILE A 51 -0.83 4.69 -7.12
C ILE A 51 -1.10 6.02 -6.43
N GLU A 52 -2.34 6.45 -6.46
CA GLU A 52 -2.80 7.70 -5.86
C GLU A 52 -3.94 7.46 -4.89
N ARG A 53 -4.08 8.33 -3.89
CA ARG A 53 -5.29 8.39 -3.06
C ARG A 53 -6.18 9.51 -3.57
N LYS A 54 -7.36 9.17 -4.07
CA LYS A 54 -8.34 10.11 -4.63
C LYS A 54 -9.72 9.80 -4.06
N ASP A 55 -10.42 10.82 -3.56
CA ASP A 55 -11.77 10.69 -2.99
C ASP A 55 -11.90 9.56 -1.95
N GLY A 56 -10.88 9.42 -1.11
CA GLY A 56 -10.79 8.39 -0.07
C GLY A 56 -10.40 7.00 -0.54
N ARG A 57 -10.24 6.76 -1.85
CA ARG A 57 -9.93 5.46 -2.45
C ARG A 57 -8.53 5.43 -3.06
N TYR A 58 -8.00 4.23 -3.25
CA TYR A 58 -6.77 4.03 -4.00
C TYR A 58 -7.09 3.81 -5.48
N VAL A 59 -6.42 4.56 -6.34
CA VAL A 59 -6.54 4.44 -7.80
C VAL A 59 -5.19 4.18 -8.41
N LEU A 60 -5.18 3.39 -9.48
CA LEU A 60 -4.01 3.09 -10.27
C LEU A 60 -4.10 3.79 -11.62
N ARG A 61 -2.95 4.35 -12.02
CA ARG A 61 -2.67 4.79 -13.39
C ARG A 61 -1.48 4.00 -13.92
N ASP A 62 -1.45 3.78 -15.22
CA ASP A 62 -0.37 3.05 -15.86
C ASP A 62 0.16 3.75 -17.11
N LYS A 63 1.38 3.39 -17.50
CA LYS A 63 2.05 3.76 -18.76
C LYS A 63 2.27 2.54 -19.65
N VAL A 64 1.35 1.56 -19.64
CA VAL A 64 1.52 0.31 -20.40
C VAL A 64 1.34 0.54 -21.90
N ARG A 65 0.39 1.40 -22.29
CA ARG A 65 0.03 1.64 -23.69
C ARG A 65 0.63 2.90 -24.29
N THR A 66 0.86 3.91 -23.45
CA THR A 66 1.32 5.25 -23.84
C THR A 66 2.37 5.76 -22.85
N PRO A 67 3.25 6.68 -23.26
CA PRO A 67 4.19 7.32 -22.33
C PRO A 67 3.50 8.21 -21.29
N GLU A 68 2.24 8.59 -21.53
CA GLU A 68 1.42 9.37 -20.62
C GLU A 68 0.68 8.49 -19.61
N TRP A 69 0.45 9.03 -18.41
CA TRP A 69 -0.36 8.36 -17.39
C TRP A 69 -1.80 8.15 -17.87
N SER A 70 -2.30 6.93 -17.71
CA SER A 70 -3.71 6.64 -17.96
C SER A 70 -4.65 7.46 -17.06
N GLU A 71 -5.91 7.55 -17.47
CA GLU A 71 -7.00 7.94 -16.56
C GLU A 71 -7.08 6.98 -15.36
N PRO A 72 -7.48 7.45 -14.16
CA PRO A 72 -7.53 6.66 -12.93
C PRO A 72 -8.76 5.76 -12.91
N LYS A 73 -8.81 4.79 -13.83
CA LYS A 73 -9.97 3.90 -14.02
C LYS A 73 -9.93 2.67 -13.12
N LEU A 74 -8.73 2.24 -12.71
CA LEU A 74 -8.55 1.04 -11.90
C LEU A 74 -8.56 1.41 -10.42
N GLN A 75 -9.58 0.94 -9.71
CA GLN A 75 -9.63 1.03 -8.25
C GLN A 75 -8.84 -0.12 -7.65
N LEU A 76 -8.06 0.18 -6.61
CA LEU A 76 -7.31 -0.79 -5.85
C LEU A 76 -7.99 -1.05 -4.51
N ALA A 77 -8.02 -2.32 -4.12
CA ALA A 77 -8.41 -2.75 -2.79
C ALA A 77 -7.19 -3.35 -2.06
N PRO A 78 -7.14 -3.26 -0.71
CA PRO A 78 -6.15 -4.00 0.07
C PRO A 78 -6.16 -5.49 -0.28
N ALA A 79 -4.98 -6.07 -0.46
CA ALA A 79 -4.83 -7.50 -0.71
C ALA A 79 -4.95 -8.27 0.60
N THR A 80 -5.81 -9.28 0.62
CA THR A 80 -5.98 -10.14 1.80
C THR A 80 -4.87 -11.18 1.91
N ARG A 81 -4.77 -11.84 3.07
CA ARG A 81 -3.90 -13.02 3.24
C ARG A 81 -4.24 -14.12 2.24
N ASP A 82 -5.52 -14.27 1.89
CA ASP A 82 -5.98 -15.29 0.93
C ASP A 82 -5.58 -14.92 -0.50
N ASP A 83 -5.68 -13.63 -0.86
CA ASP A 83 -5.14 -13.13 -2.13
C ASP A 83 -3.63 -13.37 -2.22
N TRP A 84 -2.88 -13.07 -1.16
CA TRP A 84 -1.45 -13.35 -1.07
C TRP A 84 -1.15 -14.82 -1.35
N ARG A 85 -1.77 -15.75 -0.60
CA ARG A 85 -1.54 -17.20 -0.79
C ARG A 85 -1.89 -17.65 -2.21
N ARG A 86 -2.97 -17.14 -2.78
CA ARG A 86 -3.41 -17.48 -4.14
C ARG A 86 -2.45 -16.96 -5.21
N ILE A 87 -1.94 -15.73 -5.05
CA ILE A 87 -1.07 -15.07 -6.03
C ILE A 87 0.37 -15.58 -5.95
N THR A 88 0.93 -15.67 -4.74
CA THR A 88 2.35 -15.98 -4.54
C THR A 88 2.60 -17.45 -4.26
N THR A 89 1.56 -18.23 -3.95
CA THR A 89 1.65 -19.61 -3.42
C THR A 89 2.46 -19.71 -2.12
N ASP A 90 2.71 -18.57 -1.46
CA ASP A 90 3.41 -18.55 -0.19
C ASP A 90 2.45 -18.84 0.96
N THR A 91 2.65 -20.01 1.59
CA THR A 91 1.90 -20.48 2.76
C THR A 91 2.55 -20.08 4.09
N ALA A 92 3.73 -19.46 4.05
CA ALA A 92 4.39 -18.95 5.25
C ALA A 92 3.71 -17.67 5.77
N GLN A 93 4.08 -17.27 6.99
CA GLN A 93 3.61 -16.03 7.63
C GLN A 93 4.48 -14.83 7.23
N THR A 94 4.76 -14.68 5.94
CA THR A 94 5.48 -13.52 5.41
C THR A 94 4.71 -12.24 5.74
N ALA A 95 5.39 -11.27 6.36
CA ALA A 95 4.84 -9.93 6.50
C ALA A 95 4.71 -9.28 5.12
N PHE A 96 3.53 -8.77 4.79
CA PHE A 96 3.33 -8.05 3.54
C PHE A 96 2.32 -6.92 3.72
N VAL A 97 2.41 -5.92 2.85
CA VAL A 97 1.35 -4.96 2.56
C VAL A 97 1.08 -5.05 1.07
N GLY A 98 -0.19 -5.10 0.68
CA GLY A 98 -0.53 -5.32 -0.72
C GLY A 98 -1.79 -4.59 -1.14
N MET A 99 -1.85 -4.23 -2.40
CA MET A 99 -3.05 -3.75 -3.05
C MET A 99 -3.26 -4.49 -4.36
N LYS A 100 -4.51 -4.75 -4.71
CA LYS A 100 -4.88 -5.47 -5.92
C LYS A 100 -6.04 -4.81 -6.65
N SER A 101 -6.11 -5.13 -7.93
CA SER A 101 -7.30 -5.07 -8.78
C SER A 101 -7.51 -6.45 -9.41
N GLU A 102 -8.48 -6.57 -10.32
CA GLU A 102 -8.64 -7.76 -11.15
C GLU A 102 -7.47 -7.97 -12.13
N GLN A 103 -6.70 -6.92 -12.46
CA GLN A 103 -5.68 -6.98 -13.51
C GLN A 103 -4.26 -7.14 -12.98
N LEU A 104 -3.99 -6.60 -11.78
CA LEU A 104 -2.66 -6.63 -11.18
C LEU A 104 -2.73 -6.53 -9.66
N ALA A 105 -1.63 -6.91 -9.02
CA ALA A 105 -1.35 -6.61 -7.63
C ALA A 105 0.02 -5.94 -7.48
N LEU A 106 0.15 -5.06 -6.49
CA LEU A 106 1.43 -4.54 -5.99
C LEU A 106 1.59 -5.01 -4.55
N PHE A 107 2.74 -5.57 -4.23
CA PHE A 107 3.09 -5.97 -2.87
C PHE A 107 4.37 -5.29 -2.40
N LYS A 108 4.42 -5.01 -1.11
CA LYS A 108 5.63 -4.74 -0.33
C LYS A 108 5.85 -5.90 0.65
N VAL A 109 7.09 -6.40 0.66
CA VAL A 109 7.58 -7.51 1.48
C VAL A 109 8.98 -7.17 2.01
N PRO A 110 9.55 -7.97 2.94
CA PRO A 110 10.95 -7.81 3.31
C PRO A 110 11.87 -7.86 2.08
N PRO A 111 12.81 -6.91 1.93
CA PRO A 111 13.85 -6.98 0.91
C PRO A 111 14.58 -8.32 0.95
N GLY A 112 14.84 -8.88 -0.23
CA GLY A 112 15.45 -10.19 -0.39
C GLY A 112 14.46 -11.36 -0.34
N TRP A 113 13.16 -11.11 -0.13
CA TRP A 113 12.13 -12.16 -0.19
C TRP A 113 12.18 -12.89 -1.53
N GLU A 114 12.04 -14.22 -1.45
CA GLU A 114 12.16 -15.13 -2.58
C GLU A 114 11.07 -16.20 -2.54
N LYS A 115 10.49 -16.48 -3.71
CA LYS A 115 9.50 -17.54 -3.89
C LYS A 115 9.45 -17.96 -5.36
N ASN A 116 9.41 -19.28 -5.62
CA ASN A 116 9.25 -19.86 -6.95
C ASN A 116 10.24 -19.30 -8.00
N GLY A 117 11.49 -19.08 -7.61
CA GLY A 117 12.53 -18.53 -8.48
C GLY A 117 12.44 -17.02 -8.72
N PHE A 118 11.44 -16.33 -8.19
CA PHE A 118 11.40 -14.87 -8.14
C PHE A 118 12.01 -14.35 -6.84
N ARG A 119 12.85 -13.33 -6.93
CA ARG A 119 13.43 -12.61 -5.79
C ARG A 119 13.26 -11.11 -6.00
N THR A 120 12.88 -10.39 -4.96
CA THR A 120 12.86 -8.92 -4.96
C THR A 120 13.96 -8.38 -4.06
N SER A 121 14.84 -7.54 -4.61
CA SER A 121 15.88 -6.84 -3.84
C SER A 121 15.33 -5.58 -3.19
N THR A 122 14.35 -4.92 -3.82
CA THR A 122 13.71 -3.70 -3.31
C THR A 122 12.66 -3.96 -2.22
N GLY A 123 12.15 -5.20 -2.17
CA GLY A 123 10.98 -5.54 -1.37
C GLY A 123 9.65 -5.15 -2.03
N TYR A 124 9.67 -4.56 -3.24
CA TYR A 124 8.46 -4.25 -4.00
C TYR A 124 8.38 -5.11 -5.25
N PHE A 125 7.19 -5.61 -5.57
CA PHE A 125 6.95 -6.30 -6.82
C PHE A 125 5.50 -6.15 -7.30
N LEU A 126 5.36 -6.11 -8.62
CA LEU A 126 4.08 -6.21 -9.30
C LEU A 126 3.82 -7.66 -9.65
N PHE A 127 2.56 -8.07 -9.62
CA PHE A 127 2.12 -9.36 -10.12
C PHE A 127 1.00 -9.14 -11.14
N TYR A 128 1.18 -9.70 -12.34
CA TYR A 128 0.21 -9.68 -13.42
C TYR A 128 0.30 -10.99 -14.23
N SER A 129 -0.38 -11.07 -15.37
CA SER A 129 -0.54 -12.30 -16.17
C SER A 129 0.75 -13.04 -16.54
N HIS A 130 1.89 -12.34 -16.62
CA HIS A 130 3.20 -12.94 -16.95
C HIS A 130 4.05 -13.29 -15.73
N GLY A 131 3.50 -13.17 -14.51
CA GLY A 131 4.20 -13.45 -13.26
C GLY A 131 4.70 -12.21 -12.53
N PRO A 132 5.49 -12.39 -11.46
CA PRO A 132 6.01 -11.31 -10.65
C PRO A 132 7.15 -10.56 -11.35
N VAL A 133 7.17 -9.24 -11.21
CA VAL A 133 8.26 -8.36 -11.68
C VAL A 133 8.66 -7.41 -10.56
N GLU A 134 9.97 -7.28 -10.36
CA GLU A 134 10.53 -6.35 -9.38
C GLU A 134 10.14 -4.91 -9.72
N ALA A 135 9.64 -4.21 -8.71
CA ALA A 135 9.27 -2.81 -8.80
C ALA A 135 10.22 -1.95 -7.99
N TYR A 136 10.45 -0.74 -8.48
CA TYR A 136 11.28 0.28 -7.87
C TYR A 136 10.36 1.44 -7.55
N LYS A 137 10.11 1.68 -6.26
CA LYS A 137 9.39 2.87 -5.84
C LYS A 137 10.31 4.09 -6.04
N LEU A 138 9.83 5.09 -6.77
CA LEU A 138 10.56 6.34 -7.06
C LEU A 138 10.30 7.41 -6.00
#